data_AF-A0A845JU17-F1
#
_entry.id   AF-A0A845JU17-F1
#
_cell.length_a   1.000
_cell.length_b   1.000
_cell.length_c   1.000
_cell.angle_alpha   90.00
_cell.angle_beta   90.00
_cell.angle_gamma   90.00
#
_symmetry.space_group_name_H-M   'P 1'
#
loop_
_entity.id
_entity.type
_entity.pdbx_description
1 polymer ?
#
loop_
_entity_poly.entity_id
_entity_poly.type
_entity_poly.pdbx_seq_one_letter_code
_entity_poly.pdbx_strand_id
1 'polypeptide(L)'
;MDQKTVAKGPLKIDSEDLTQKNLEHDFFQFSTRATDLKNLDQAVHNIGLGIELLEIADDGYQKIENHLDEIKQLVIPQLASNIDVARRSALVAKISLKKKELDQVAESIQFKGKKILDGSLSASRDPDQHLYLIAGVTGSPETRVNFNTGLNIPKISSKTLGLGSGFCSNPEEDFKIVMGLENALGITHRLKQRSFAMRNLLQKTRKSLNIAIENHKAAVSAPDSQMMAKEFLRTINNNCFNQ
;
A
#
# COMPACT_ATOMS: atom_id res chain seq x y z
N MET A 1 -65.46 2.13 -17.78
CA MET A 1 -65.13 1.24 -18.91
C MET A 1 -65.53 1.99 -20.16
N ASP A 2 -64.55 2.37 -20.98
CA ASP A 2 -64.55 2.16 -22.44
C ASP A 2 -63.38 2.89 -23.10
N GLN A 3 -62.86 2.22 -24.12
CA GLN A 3 -61.49 2.23 -24.60
C GLN A 3 -61.19 3.41 -25.53
N LYS A 4 -59.99 4.00 -25.41
CA LYS A 4 -59.39 4.84 -26.46
C LYS A 4 -58.40 4.01 -27.27
N THR A 5 -58.79 3.69 -28.50
CA THR A 5 -57.93 3.18 -29.58
C THR A 5 -56.98 4.29 -30.05
N VAL A 6 -55.67 4.03 -30.05
CA VAL A 6 -54.66 4.88 -30.72
C VAL A 6 -54.06 4.10 -31.88
N ALA A 7 -54.14 4.69 -33.07
CA ALA A 7 -53.64 4.13 -34.32
C ALA A 7 -52.09 4.06 -34.34
N LYS A 8 -51.56 2.93 -34.78
CA LYS A 8 -50.13 2.66 -34.99
C LYS A 8 -49.70 3.25 -36.34
N GLY A 9 -48.92 4.34 -36.32
CA GLY A 9 -48.15 4.77 -37.49
C GLY A 9 -46.84 3.96 -37.62
N PRO A 10 -46.25 3.82 -38.82
CA PRO A 10 -45.08 2.96 -39.01
C PRO A 10 -43.83 3.62 -38.40
N LEU A 11 -43.11 2.86 -37.58
CA LEU A 11 -41.77 3.21 -37.10
C LEU A 11 -40.80 3.20 -38.29
N LYS A 12 -40.21 4.35 -38.62
CA LYS A 12 -38.99 4.40 -39.43
C LYS A 12 -37.83 3.97 -38.53
N ILE A 13 -37.18 2.89 -38.91
CA ILE A 13 -35.91 2.46 -38.31
C ILE A 13 -34.82 3.07 -39.18
N ASP A 14 -34.23 4.16 -38.71
CA ASP A 14 -32.98 4.66 -39.27
C ASP A 14 -31.89 3.66 -38.89
N SER A 15 -31.40 2.93 -39.90
CA SER A 15 -30.29 1.99 -39.77
C SER A 15 -28.97 2.77 -39.86
N GLU A 16 -28.71 3.63 -38.89
CA GLU A 16 -27.36 4.14 -38.67
C GLU A 16 -26.57 3.13 -37.84
N ASP A 17 -25.75 2.37 -38.58
CA ASP A 17 -24.50 1.70 -38.20
C ASP A 17 -24.08 1.76 -36.72
N LEU A 18 -24.75 0.97 -35.89
CA LEU A 18 -24.34 0.65 -34.52
C LEU A 18 -23.23 -0.43 -34.47
N THR A 19 -22.76 -0.89 -35.61
CA THR A 19 -21.76 -1.96 -35.73
C THR A 19 -20.33 -1.42 -35.81
N GLN A 20 -20.09 -0.28 -36.47
CA GLN A 20 -18.73 0.26 -36.57
C GLN A 20 -18.22 0.93 -35.28
N LYS A 21 -19.09 1.59 -34.51
CA LYS A 21 -18.65 2.37 -33.33
C LYS A 21 -18.22 1.51 -32.13
N ASN A 22 -18.68 0.27 -32.05
CA ASN A 22 -18.26 -0.69 -31.01
C ASN A 22 -17.01 -1.48 -31.42
N LEU A 23 -16.71 -1.60 -32.71
CA LEU A 23 -15.52 -2.29 -33.20
C LEU A 23 -14.24 -1.47 -32.97
N GLU A 24 -14.30 -0.13 -33.03
CA GLU A 24 -13.13 0.71 -32.75
C GLU A 24 -12.74 0.74 -31.27
N HIS A 25 -13.69 0.56 -30.36
CA HIS A 25 -13.41 0.56 -28.91
C HIS A 25 -12.81 -0.77 -28.42
N ASP A 26 -13.15 -1.88 -29.06
CA ASP A 26 -12.53 -3.20 -28.83
C ASP A 26 -11.16 -3.36 -29.50
N PHE A 27 -10.86 -2.55 -30.53
CA PHE A 27 -9.60 -2.62 -31.27
C PHE A 27 -8.38 -2.17 -30.43
N PHE A 28 -8.58 -1.40 -29.35
CA PHE A 28 -7.51 -0.85 -28.50
C PHE A 28 -7.17 -1.68 -27.24
N GLN A 29 -7.71 -2.89 -27.06
CA GLN A 29 -7.44 -3.72 -25.86
C GLN A 29 -7.01 -5.17 -26.13
N PHE A 30 -6.31 -5.45 -27.24
CA PHE A 30 -5.68 -6.76 -27.38
C PHE A 30 -4.35 -6.81 -26.63
N SER A 31 -4.39 -7.03 -25.30
CA SER A 31 -3.22 -7.56 -24.61
C SER A 31 -3.01 -9.02 -25.06
N THR A 32 -1.81 -9.34 -25.52
CA THR A 32 -1.46 -10.73 -25.83
C THR A 32 -1.14 -11.45 -24.52
N ARG A 33 -1.31 -12.78 -24.47
CA ARG A 33 -0.96 -13.59 -23.28
C ARG A 33 0.50 -13.39 -22.82
N ALA A 34 1.41 -13.10 -23.76
CA ALA A 34 2.80 -12.75 -23.46
C ALA A 34 2.92 -11.36 -22.80
N THR A 35 2.10 -10.40 -23.22
CA THR A 35 2.00 -9.07 -22.60
C THR A 35 1.43 -9.18 -21.19
N ASP A 36 0.42 -10.01 -20.99
CA ASP A 36 -0.16 -10.27 -19.66
C ASP A 36 0.86 -10.87 -18.70
N LEU A 37 1.65 -11.84 -19.16
CA LEU A 37 2.71 -12.46 -18.36
C LEU A 37 3.72 -11.40 -17.86
N LYS A 38 4.19 -10.54 -18.77
CA LYS A 38 5.11 -9.45 -18.42
C LYS A 38 4.49 -8.48 -17.40
N ASN A 39 3.20 -8.16 -17.54
CA ASN A 39 2.52 -7.28 -16.61
C ASN A 39 2.33 -7.93 -15.23
N LEU A 40 2.05 -9.24 -15.19
CA LEU A 40 1.99 -10.00 -13.93
C LEU A 40 3.36 -10.07 -13.23
N ASP A 41 4.44 -10.31 -13.98
CA ASP A 41 5.80 -10.27 -13.43
C ASP A 41 6.13 -8.88 -12.85
N GLN A 42 5.75 -7.81 -13.56
CA GLN A 42 5.89 -6.45 -13.05
C GLN A 42 5.04 -6.21 -11.79
N ALA A 43 3.82 -6.75 -11.72
CA ALA A 43 2.98 -6.67 -10.54
C ALA A 43 3.62 -7.39 -9.34
N VAL A 44 4.22 -8.58 -9.54
CA VAL A 44 4.98 -9.29 -8.51
C VAL A 44 6.17 -8.46 -8.03
N HIS A 45 6.91 -7.83 -8.95
CA HIS A 45 8.01 -6.92 -8.62
C HIS A 45 7.51 -5.71 -7.80
N ASN A 46 6.43 -5.06 -8.25
CA ASN A 46 5.83 -3.93 -7.54
C ASN A 46 5.41 -4.32 -6.12
N ILE A 47 4.79 -5.50 -5.94
CA ILE A 47 4.48 -6.03 -4.61
C ILE A 47 5.73 -6.23 -3.76
N GLY A 48 6.82 -6.71 -4.35
CA GLY A 48 8.13 -6.77 -3.68
C GLY A 48 8.56 -5.42 -3.12
N LEU A 49 8.52 -4.37 -3.95
CA LEU A 49 8.81 -2.99 -3.51
C LEU A 49 7.84 -2.49 -2.44
N GLY A 50 6.57 -2.89 -2.52
CA GLY A 50 5.58 -2.60 -1.50
C GLY A 50 5.93 -3.23 -0.16
N ILE A 51 6.36 -4.49 -0.15
CA ILE A 51 6.80 -5.20 1.06
C ILE A 51 8.05 -4.54 1.65
N GLU A 52 9.05 -4.20 0.83
CA GLU A 52 10.25 -3.48 1.27
C GLU A 52 9.90 -2.14 1.94
N LEU A 53 8.97 -1.37 1.36
CA LEU A 53 8.49 -0.12 1.98
C LEU A 53 7.92 -0.37 3.37
N LEU A 54 7.11 -1.42 3.53
CA LEU A 54 6.51 -1.77 4.82
C LEU A 54 7.54 -2.24 5.85
N GLU A 55 8.59 -2.94 5.42
CA GLU A 55 9.72 -3.33 6.28
C GLU A 55 10.46 -2.09 6.81
N ILE A 56 10.79 -1.13 5.94
CA ILE A 56 11.40 0.14 6.37
C ILE A 56 10.46 0.93 7.29
N ALA A 57 9.15 0.92 7.02
CA ALA A 57 8.16 1.56 7.87
C ALA A 57 8.12 0.92 9.27
N ASP A 58 8.10 -0.40 9.36
CA ASP A 58 8.08 -1.15 10.61
C ASP A 58 9.34 -0.91 11.46
N ASP A 59 10.51 -0.90 10.82
CA ASP A 59 11.78 -0.53 11.47
C ASP A 59 11.73 0.91 11.98
N GLY A 60 11.16 1.82 11.19
CA GLY A 60 10.91 3.20 11.58
C GLY A 60 10.02 3.28 12.82
N TYR A 61 8.89 2.57 12.83
CA TYR A 61 7.98 2.53 13.99
C TYR A 61 8.65 1.96 15.23
N GLN A 62 9.51 0.93 15.10
CA GLN A 62 10.26 0.40 16.24
C GLN A 62 11.21 1.43 16.83
N LYS A 63 11.92 2.18 15.98
CA LYS A 63 12.81 3.25 16.46
C LYS A 63 12.03 4.35 17.18
N ILE A 64 10.86 4.74 16.67
CA ILE A 64 9.99 5.73 17.32
C ILE A 64 9.48 5.21 18.67
N GLU A 65 9.01 3.96 18.73
CA GLU A 65 8.56 3.32 19.97
C GLU A 65 9.67 3.32 21.03
N ASN A 66 10.90 2.94 20.68
CA ASN A 66 12.02 2.94 21.60
C ASN A 66 12.29 4.34 22.19
N HIS A 67 12.23 5.40 21.38
CA HIS A 67 12.39 6.78 21.87
C HIS A 67 11.24 7.19 22.80
N LEU A 68 10.00 6.78 22.49
CA LEU A 68 8.85 7.04 23.35
C LEU A 68 8.98 6.35 24.71
N ASP A 69 9.46 5.10 24.74
CA ASP A 69 9.71 4.36 25.97
C ASP A 69 10.84 5.00 26.80
N GLU A 70 11.92 5.46 26.16
CA GLU A 70 12.97 6.21 26.84
C GLU A 70 12.45 7.53 27.44
N ILE A 71 11.62 8.28 26.70
CA ILE A 71 10.99 9.50 27.23
C ILE A 71 10.09 9.15 28.42
N LYS A 72 9.33 8.07 28.34
CA LYS A 72 8.48 7.59 29.44
C LYS A 72 9.28 7.27 30.70
N GLN A 73 10.44 6.61 30.56
CA GLN A 73 11.35 6.35 31.67
C GLN A 73 11.92 7.64 32.29
N LEU A 74 12.15 8.68 31.50
CA LEU A 74 12.61 9.98 31.99
C LEU A 74 11.51 10.79 32.70
N VAL A 75 10.25 10.60 32.30
CA VAL A 75 9.08 11.26 32.89
C VAL A 75 8.72 10.67 34.25
N ILE A 76 8.79 9.34 34.44
CA ILE A 76 8.35 8.67 35.68
C ILE A 76 8.95 9.31 36.95
N PRO A 77 10.27 9.60 37.03
CA PRO A 77 10.85 10.24 38.21
C PRO A 77 10.38 11.68 38.44
N GLN A 78 9.90 12.39 37.42
CA GLN A 78 9.37 13.75 37.57
C GLN A 78 8.05 13.78 38.33
N LEU A 79 7.29 12.68 38.28
CA LEU A 79 6.00 12.52 38.97
C LEU A 79 6.15 12.43 40.50
N ALA A 80 7.37 12.25 41.01
CA ALA A 80 7.62 12.18 42.45
C ALA A 80 7.41 13.55 43.12
N SER A 81 6.62 13.59 44.19
CA SER A 81 6.25 14.83 44.90
C SER A 81 7.42 15.59 45.53
N ASN A 82 8.56 14.93 45.73
CA ASN A 82 9.73 15.44 46.43
C ASN A 82 10.96 15.64 45.52
N ILE A 83 10.78 15.72 44.20
CA ILE A 83 11.90 16.01 43.28
C ILE A 83 12.37 17.46 43.42
N ASP A 84 13.68 17.65 43.56
CA ASP A 84 14.28 18.99 43.63
C ASP A 84 14.28 19.69 42.25
N VAL A 85 14.35 21.03 42.26
CA VAL A 85 14.26 21.87 41.06
C VAL A 85 15.39 21.61 40.06
N ALA A 86 16.62 21.42 40.53
CA ALA A 86 17.78 21.15 39.67
C ALA A 86 17.65 19.78 38.99
N ARG A 87 17.25 18.73 39.73
CA ARG A 87 16.99 17.41 39.15
C ARG A 87 15.82 17.43 38.17
N ARG A 88 14.74 18.16 38.47
CA ARG A 88 13.62 18.35 37.54
C ARG A 88 14.11 19.00 36.25
N SER A 89 14.83 20.12 36.35
CA SER A 89 15.40 20.82 35.19
C SER A 89 16.28 19.93 34.31
N ALA A 90 17.15 19.12 34.93
CA ALA A 90 18.00 18.17 34.21
C ALA A 90 17.20 17.11 33.44
N LEU A 91 16.12 16.58 34.03
CA LEU A 91 15.24 15.62 33.34
C LEU A 91 14.46 16.29 32.19
N VAL A 92 13.97 17.52 32.37
CA VAL A 92 13.30 18.28 31.29
C VAL A 92 14.24 18.50 30.10
N ALA A 93 15.52 18.82 30.37
CA ALA A 93 16.53 18.97 29.33
C ALA A 93 16.76 17.65 28.57
N LYS A 94 16.87 16.52 29.27
CA LYS A 94 17.01 15.18 28.64
C LYS A 94 15.78 14.81 27.80
N ILE A 95 14.58 15.04 28.30
CA ILE A 95 13.33 14.81 27.57
C ILE A 95 13.27 15.68 26.31
N SER A 96 13.67 16.94 26.42
CA SER A 96 13.73 17.87 25.28
C SER A 96 14.72 17.41 24.21
N LEU A 97 15.87 16.86 24.62
CA LEU A 97 16.82 16.25 23.70
C LEU A 97 16.23 15.01 23.03
N LYS A 98 15.63 14.08 23.80
CA LYS A 98 15.01 12.86 23.26
C LYS A 98 13.89 13.13 22.28
N LYS A 99 13.10 14.17 22.51
CA LYS A 99 12.07 14.63 21.55
C LYS A 99 12.68 15.10 20.23
N LYS A 100 13.81 15.81 20.27
CA LYS A 100 14.54 16.22 19.05
C LYS A 100 15.13 15.02 18.32
N GLU A 101 15.70 14.05 19.06
CA GLU A 101 16.19 12.80 18.49
C GLU A 101 15.05 12.01 17.82
N LEU A 102 13.88 11.92 18.46
CA LEU A 102 12.69 11.31 17.87
C LEU A 102 12.29 11.98 16.56
N ASP A 103 12.26 13.32 16.53
CA ASP A 103 11.94 14.10 15.32
C ASP A 103 12.96 13.84 14.20
N GLN A 104 14.26 13.82 14.52
CA GLN A 104 15.32 13.52 13.57
C GLN A 104 15.21 12.09 13.03
N VAL A 105 14.93 11.12 13.90
CA VAL A 105 14.70 9.73 13.50
C VAL A 105 13.51 9.66 12.54
N ALA A 106 12.37 10.26 12.88
CA ALA A 106 11.19 10.26 12.02
C ALA A 106 11.49 10.86 10.63
N GLU A 107 12.27 11.95 10.59
CA GLU A 107 12.69 12.60 9.35
C GLU A 107 13.71 11.80 8.53
N SER A 108 14.47 10.91 9.15
CA SER A 108 15.49 10.07 8.49
C SER A 108 14.91 8.83 7.82
N ILE A 109 13.70 8.39 8.18
CA ILE A 109 13.09 7.19 7.62
C ILE A 109 12.62 7.47 6.20
N GLN A 110 13.29 6.84 5.24
CA GLN A 110 13.05 7.02 3.81
C GLN A 110 13.04 5.70 3.05
N PHE A 111 12.19 5.61 2.05
CA PHE A 111 12.20 4.55 1.04
C PHE A 111 12.48 5.17 -0.32
N LYS A 112 13.55 4.72 -0.99
CA LYS A 112 13.97 5.22 -2.32
C LYS A 112 14.04 6.76 -2.40
N GLY A 113 14.61 7.39 -1.36
CA GLY A 113 14.78 8.84 -1.26
C GLY A 113 13.51 9.63 -0.92
N LYS A 114 12.38 8.96 -0.65
CA LYS A 114 11.14 9.60 -0.18
C LYS A 114 10.93 9.33 1.29
N LYS A 115 10.66 10.39 2.06
CA LYS A 115 10.26 10.27 3.47
C LYS A 115 8.90 9.58 3.54
N ILE A 116 8.73 8.67 4.49
CA ILE A 116 7.49 7.88 4.64
C ILE A 116 6.72 8.21 5.93
N LEU A 117 7.36 8.88 6.89
CA LEU A 117 6.75 9.30 8.16
C LEU A 117 6.41 10.80 8.21
N ASP A 118 6.53 11.52 7.09
CA ASP A 118 6.29 12.96 6.99
C ASP A 118 4.81 13.33 6.75
N GLY A 119 3.93 12.32 6.68
CA GLY A 119 2.50 12.47 6.41
C GLY A 119 2.14 12.47 4.92
N SER A 120 3.09 12.18 4.02
CA SER A 120 2.80 11.93 2.59
C SER A 120 1.93 10.69 2.38
N LEU A 121 1.98 9.72 3.30
CA LEU A 121 1.19 8.48 3.28
C LEU A 121 -0.08 8.54 4.15
N SER A 122 -0.57 9.75 4.47
CA SER A 122 -1.85 9.93 5.17
C SER A 122 -3.03 9.79 4.20
N ALA A 123 -4.13 9.20 4.66
CA ALA A 123 -5.40 9.13 3.92
C ALA A 123 -6.11 10.48 3.80
N SER A 124 -5.65 11.50 4.55
CA SER A 124 -6.18 12.87 4.46
C SER A 124 -5.59 13.68 3.29
N ARG A 125 -4.65 13.10 2.55
CA ARG A 125 -4.06 13.73 1.36
C ARG A 125 -5.08 13.76 0.22
N ASP A 126 -4.82 14.62 -0.75
CA ASP A 126 -5.55 14.61 -2.00
C ASP A 126 -5.44 13.22 -2.65
N PRO A 127 -6.55 12.60 -3.10
CA PRO A 127 -6.52 11.31 -3.79
C PRO A 127 -5.52 11.23 -4.95
N ASP A 128 -5.30 12.34 -5.65
CA ASP A 128 -4.35 12.39 -6.78
C ASP A 128 -2.89 12.32 -6.33
N GLN A 129 -2.62 12.57 -5.05
CA GLN A 129 -1.30 12.47 -4.42
C GLN A 129 -1.07 11.12 -3.72
N HIS A 130 -2.07 10.24 -3.71
CA HIS A 130 -1.93 8.94 -3.06
C HIS A 130 -0.92 8.04 -3.77
N LEU A 131 -0.23 7.22 -2.98
CA LEU A 131 0.64 6.18 -3.49
C LEU A 131 -0.16 4.94 -3.82
N TYR A 132 -0.24 4.62 -5.11
CA TYR A 132 -0.88 3.40 -5.62
C TYR A 132 0.18 2.39 -6.04
N LEU A 133 0.02 1.16 -5.56
CA LEU A 133 0.77 0.00 -6.02
C LEU A 133 -0.08 -0.76 -7.03
N ILE A 134 0.45 -1.00 -8.23
CA ILE A 134 -0.22 -1.80 -9.26
C ILE A 134 0.10 -3.28 -9.01
N ALA A 135 -0.94 -4.05 -8.69
CA ALA A 135 -0.88 -5.46 -8.29
C ALA A 135 -1.65 -6.37 -9.27
N GLY A 136 -1.64 -6.05 -10.56
CA GLY A 136 -2.32 -6.83 -11.60
C GLY A 136 -1.85 -6.50 -13.01
N VAL A 137 -2.53 -7.09 -14.00
CA VAL A 137 -2.19 -6.97 -15.43
C VAL A 137 -2.45 -5.56 -15.96
N THR A 138 -3.50 -4.91 -15.47
CA THR A 138 -3.90 -3.57 -15.88
C THR A 138 -3.60 -2.57 -14.76
N GLY A 139 -3.63 -1.29 -15.10
CA GLY A 139 -3.63 -0.21 -14.12
C GLY A 139 -5.05 0.17 -13.69
N SER A 140 -6.05 -0.72 -13.74
CA SER A 140 -7.41 -0.38 -13.35
C SER A 140 -7.52 -0.08 -11.85
N PRO A 141 -8.55 0.66 -11.39
CA PRO A 141 -8.77 0.87 -9.96
C PRO A 141 -8.85 -0.43 -9.14
N GLU A 142 -9.37 -1.50 -9.73
CA GLU A 142 -9.54 -2.82 -9.10
C GLU A 142 -8.22 -3.56 -8.85
N THR A 143 -7.18 -3.23 -9.62
CA THR A 143 -5.86 -3.86 -9.55
C THR A 143 -4.84 -3.00 -8.81
N ARG A 144 -5.28 -1.89 -8.22
CA ARG A 144 -4.44 -0.97 -7.44
C ARG A 144 -4.65 -1.13 -5.95
N VAL A 145 -3.56 -1.13 -5.20
CA VAL A 145 -3.57 -1.03 -3.74
C VAL A 145 -3.20 0.39 -3.34
N ASN A 146 -4.09 1.07 -2.64
CA ASN A 146 -3.83 2.42 -2.12
C ASN A 146 -3.15 2.36 -0.75
N PHE A 147 -1.87 2.75 -0.70
CA PHE A 147 -1.09 2.77 0.54
C PHE A 147 -1.51 3.90 1.49
N ASN A 148 -1.96 5.05 1.00
CA ASN A 148 -2.44 6.13 1.86
C ASN A 148 -3.67 5.70 2.67
N THR A 149 -4.63 5.03 2.03
CA THR A 149 -5.81 4.52 2.73
C THR A 149 -5.46 3.34 3.65
N GLY A 150 -4.68 2.38 3.13
CA GLY A 150 -4.34 1.18 3.89
C GLY A 150 -3.44 1.45 5.10
N LEU A 151 -2.41 2.27 4.92
CA LEU A 151 -1.42 2.60 5.95
C LEU A 151 -1.79 3.84 6.77
N ASN A 152 -2.45 4.86 6.18
CA ASN A 152 -2.77 6.18 6.74
C ASN A 152 -1.78 6.58 7.83
N ILE A 153 -0.56 6.84 7.39
CA ILE A 153 0.55 7.25 8.24
C ILE A 153 0.46 8.77 8.35
N PRO A 154 0.05 9.33 9.50
CA PRO A 154 0.10 10.77 9.69
C PRO A 154 1.57 11.22 9.76
N LYS A 155 1.80 12.54 9.71
CA LYS A 155 3.12 13.06 10.04
C LYS A 155 3.49 12.63 11.46
N ILE A 156 4.65 12.00 11.62
CA ILE A 156 5.20 11.59 12.91
C ILE A 156 6.23 12.62 13.35
N SER A 157 6.00 13.21 14.52
CA SER A 157 6.88 14.16 15.20
C SER A 157 6.46 14.23 16.66
N SER A 158 7.34 14.68 17.54
CA SER A 158 7.06 14.98 18.94
C SER A 158 5.80 15.84 19.07
N LYS A 159 5.63 16.87 18.22
CA LYS A 159 4.44 17.71 18.20
C LYS A 159 3.17 16.95 17.81
N THR A 160 3.18 16.20 16.71
CA THR A 160 2.00 15.49 16.20
C THR A 160 1.62 14.28 17.05
N LEU A 161 2.57 13.73 17.80
CA LEU A 161 2.35 12.70 18.83
C LEU A 161 1.87 13.29 20.18
N GLY A 162 1.70 14.61 20.28
CA GLY A 162 1.18 15.26 21.50
C GLY A 162 2.24 15.63 22.54
N LEU A 163 3.53 15.49 22.23
CA LEU A 163 4.65 15.82 23.11
C LEU A 163 5.16 17.26 22.88
N GLY A 164 4.27 18.25 22.75
CA GLY A 164 4.61 19.64 22.37
C GLY A 164 5.51 20.43 23.35
N SER A 165 5.65 21.75 23.15
CA SER A 165 6.60 22.60 23.90
C SER A 165 6.25 22.86 25.38
N GLY A 166 5.01 22.64 25.79
CA GLY A 166 4.58 22.72 27.21
C GLY A 166 4.80 21.44 28.01
N PHE A 167 5.38 20.41 27.40
CA PHE A 167 5.63 19.13 28.06
C PHE A 167 6.67 19.30 29.20
N CYS A 168 6.28 18.98 30.43
CA CYS A 168 7.05 19.07 31.68
C CYS A 168 7.19 20.47 32.31
N SER A 169 6.16 21.31 32.25
CA SER A 169 6.22 22.69 32.78
C SER A 169 5.80 22.82 34.25
N ASN A 170 4.87 21.99 34.74
CA ASN A 170 4.41 21.99 36.14
C ASN A 170 3.92 20.60 36.61
N PRO A 171 3.84 20.34 37.94
CA PRO A 171 3.45 19.04 38.50
C PRO A 171 2.00 18.58 38.21
N GLU A 172 1.08 19.48 37.90
CA GLU A 172 -0.29 19.13 37.49
C GLU A 172 -0.37 18.65 36.03
N GLU A 173 0.58 19.08 35.19
CA GLU A 173 0.71 18.64 33.81
C GLU A 173 1.41 17.28 33.68
N ASP A 174 2.14 16.85 34.71
CA ASP A 174 2.93 15.63 34.73
C ASP A 174 2.10 14.34 34.51
N PHE A 175 0.82 14.31 34.92
CA PHE A 175 -0.10 13.21 34.56
C PHE A 175 -0.56 13.26 33.09
N LYS A 176 -0.75 14.46 32.52
CA LYS A 176 -1.12 14.63 31.11
C LYS A 176 -0.01 14.17 30.18
N ILE A 177 1.24 14.27 30.62
CA ILE A 177 2.44 13.82 29.94
C ILE A 177 2.44 12.30 29.76
N VAL A 178 2.15 11.54 30.81
CA VAL A 178 2.04 10.08 30.74
C VAL A 178 0.92 9.67 29.79
N MET A 179 -0.25 10.32 29.87
CA MET A 179 -1.34 10.06 28.92
C MET A 179 -0.97 10.38 27.47
N GLY A 180 -0.23 11.48 27.24
CA GLY A 180 0.30 11.84 25.92
C GLY A 180 1.24 10.77 25.35
N LEU A 181 2.12 10.22 26.20
CA LEU A 181 3.03 9.14 25.82
C LEU A 181 2.29 7.83 25.52
N GLU A 182 1.33 7.44 26.35
CA GLU A 182 0.49 6.26 26.08
C GLU A 182 -0.30 6.40 24.78
N ASN A 183 -0.82 7.60 24.50
CA ASN A 183 -1.48 7.86 23.22
C ASN A 183 -0.49 7.76 22.05
N ALA A 184 0.72 8.31 22.18
CA ALA A 184 1.76 8.23 21.15
C ALA A 184 2.18 6.78 20.86
N LEU A 185 2.38 5.97 21.92
CA LEU A 185 2.64 4.54 21.81
C LEU A 185 1.47 3.82 21.14
N GLY A 186 0.23 4.13 21.54
CA GLY A 186 -0.98 3.58 20.93
C GLY A 186 -1.12 3.93 19.43
N ILE A 187 -0.75 5.16 19.03
CA ILE A 187 -0.68 5.55 17.61
C ILE A 187 0.36 4.69 16.88
N THR A 188 1.56 4.57 17.43
CA THR A 188 2.66 3.80 16.83
C THR A 188 2.30 2.33 16.67
N HIS A 189 1.67 1.73 17.68
CA HIS A 189 1.17 0.36 17.63
C HIS A 189 0.11 0.18 16.53
N ARG A 190 -0.86 1.10 16.41
CA ARG A 190 -1.86 1.05 15.33
C ARG A 190 -1.21 1.11 13.95
N LEU A 191 -0.16 1.91 13.77
CA LEU A 191 0.57 1.99 12.49
C LEU A 191 1.26 0.65 12.17
N LYS A 192 1.91 0.02 13.15
CA LYS A 192 2.50 -1.33 13.01
C LYS A 192 1.45 -2.37 12.62
N GLN A 193 0.28 -2.38 13.27
CA GLN A 193 -0.79 -3.34 12.95
C GLN A 193 -1.31 -3.18 11.52
N ARG A 194 -1.42 -1.93 11.04
CA ARG A 194 -1.87 -1.64 9.68
C ARG A 194 -0.84 -2.00 8.63
N SER A 195 0.44 -1.75 8.92
CA SER A 195 1.56 -2.22 8.10
C SER A 195 1.60 -3.74 8.01
N PHE A 196 1.42 -4.44 9.13
CA PHE A 196 1.33 -5.90 9.17
C PHE A 196 0.15 -6.44 8.34
N ALA A 197 -1.04 -5.86 8.50
CA ALA A 197 -2.21 -6.24 7.70
C ALA A 197 -1.97 -6.03 6.19
N MET A 198 -1.35 -4.90 5.81
CA MET A 198 -0.99 -4.62 4.43
C MET A 198 0.05 -5.62 3.90
N ARG A 199 1.07 -5.96 4.69
CA ARG A 199 2.08 -6.95 4.30
C ARG A 199 1.43 -8.31 4.06
N ASN A 200 0.53 -8.75 4.93
CA ASN A 200 -0.20 -10.01 4.76
C ASN A 200 -1.06 -10.00 3.49
N LEU A 201 -1.74 -8.89 3.21
CA LEU A 201 -2.49 -8.71 1.97
C LEU A 201 -1.56 -8.85 0.76
N LEU A 202 -0.46 -8.09 0.73
CA LEU A 202 0.53 -8.14 -0.36
C LEU A 202 1.14 -9.53 -0.54
N GLN A 203 1.47 -10.24 0.53
CA GLN A 203 1.97 -11.61 0.47
C GLN A 203 0.93 -12.58 -0.10
N LYS A 204 -0.35 -12.43 0.28
CA LYS A 204 -1.44 -13.22 -0.28
C LYS A 204 -1.62 -12.93 -1.77
N THR A 205 -1.65 -11.65 -2.16
CA THR A 205 -1.75 -11.24 -3.55
C THR A 205 -0.58 -11.75 -4.38
N ARG A 206 0.65 -11.68 -3.87
CA ARG A 206 1.84 -12.23 -4.54
C ARG A 206 1.71 -13.73 -4.80
N LYS A 207 1.21 -14.50 -3.83
CA LYS A 207 0.95 -15.94 -4.01
C LYS A 207 -0.08 -16.18 -5.11
N SER A 208 -1.17 -15.42 -5.13
CA SER A 208 -2.20 -15.51 -6.18
C SER A 208 -1.65 -15.14 -7.56
N LEU A 209 -0.82 -14.09 -7.67
CA LEU A 209 -0.20 -13.71 -8.94
C LEU A 209 0.78 -14.76 -9.45
N ASN A 210 1.58 -15.37 -8.57
CA ASN A 210 2.48 -16.47 -8.98
C ASN A 210 1.70 -17.65 -9.55
N ILE A 211 0.56 -18.01 -8.96
CA ILE A 211 -0.32 -19.06 -9.50
C ILE A 211 -0.86 -18.64 -10.88
N ALA A 212 -1.31 -17.39 -11.03
CA ALA A 212 -1.78 -16.88 -12.31
C ALA A 212 -0.69 -16.92 -13.38
N ILE A 213 0.55 -16.54 -13.05
CA ILE A 213 1.71 -16.61 -13.94
C ILE A 213 1.95 -18.04 -14.41
N GLU A 214 1.97 -19.03 -13.51
CA GLU A 214 2.18 -20.44 -13.90
C GLU A 214 1.04 -20.96 -14.79
N ASN A 215 -0.21 -20.60 -14.51
CA ASN A 215 -1.34 -20.94 -15.38
C ASN A 215 -1.22 -20.28 -16.76
N HIS A 216 -0.80 -19.02 -16.83
CA HIS A 216 -0.57 -18.32 -18.10
C HIS A 216 0.58 -18.95 -18.89
N LYS A 217 1.69 -19.33 -18.25
CA LYS A 217 2.79 -20.06 -18.89
C LYS A 217 2.32 -21.37 -19.50
N ALA A 218 1.59 -22.18 -18.74
CA ALA A 218 1.03 -23.45 -19.23
C ALA A 218 0.11 -23.25 -20.44
N ALA A 219 -0.77 -22.23 -20.37
CA ALA A 219 -1.68 -21.89 -21.46
C ALA A 219 -0.97 -21.35 -22.72
N VAL A 220 0.19 -20.69 -22.56
CA VAL A 220 1.03 -20.23 -23.67
C VAL A 220 1.80 -21.38 -24.30
N SER A 221 2.30 -22.35 -23.51
CA SER A 221 3.08 -23.48 -24.04
C SER A 221 2.26 -24.59 -24.71
N ALA A 222 0.96 -24.67 -24.43
CA ALA A 222 0.11 -25.77 -24.90
C ALA A 222 -0.01 -25.85 -26.44
N PRO A 223 -0.27 -24.76 -27.18
CA PRO A 223 -0.34 -24.79 -28.64
C PRO A 223 0.98 -25.20 -29.29
N ASP A 224 2.11 -24.69 -28.79
CA ASP A 224 3.45 -25.00 -29.31
C ASP A 224 3.78 -26.48 -29.12
N SER A 225 3.45 -27.02 -27.94
CA SER A 225 3.60 -28.45 -27.64
C SER A 225 2.75 -29.31 -28.59
N GLN A 226 1.52 -28.89 -28.88
CA GLN A 226 0.65 -29.57 -29.83
C GLN A 226 1.18 -29.51 -31.27
N MET A 227 1.74 -28.36 -31.67
CA MET A 227 2.35 -28.18 -32.99
C MET A 227 3.59 -29.07 -33.16
N MET A 228 4.48 -29.09 -32.16
CA MET A 228 5.64 -29.98 -32.15
C MET A 228 5.25 -31.46 -32.25
N ALA A 229 4.22 -31.89 -31.52
CA ALA A 229 3.71 -33.26 -31.59
C ALA A 229 3.16 -33.60 -32.99
N LYS A 230 2.42 -32.69 -33.62
CA LYS A 230 1.93 -32.85 -35.00
C LYS A 230 3.08 -32.98 -36.00
N GLU A 231 4.10 -32.13 -35.88
CA GLU A 231 5.25 -32.13 -36.79
C GLU A 231 6.10 -33.38 -36.64
N PHE A 232 6.28 -33.87 -35.41
CA PHE A 232 6.94 -35.14 -35.14
C PHE A 232 6.21 -36.32 -35.82
N LEU A 233 4.87 -36.41 -35.67
CA LEU A 233 4.08 -37.45 -36.32
C LEU A 233 4.12 -37.35 -37.85
N ARG A 234 4.06 -36.13 -38.40
CA ARG A 234 4.21 -35.87 -39.84
C ARG A 234 5.55 -36.38 -40.36
N THR A 235 6.63 -36.14 -39.61
CA THR A 235 7.98 -36.57 -39.96
C THR A 235 8.10 -38.10 -39.97
N ILE A 236 7.56 -38.78 -38.95
CA ILE A 236 7.50 -40.25 -38.92
C ILE A 236 6.76 -40.77 -40.14
N ASN A 237 5.58 -40.21 -40.43
CA ASN A 237 4.76 -40.64 -41.55
C ASN A 237 5.53 -40.51 -42.88
N ASN A 238 6.13 -39.34 -43.12
CA ASN A 238 6.89 -39.09 -44.36
C ASN A 238 8.11 -39.99 -44.50
N ASN A 239 8.79 -40.34 -43.42
CA ASN A 239 9.96 -41.23 -43.47
C ASN A 239 9.57 -42.71 -43.68
N CYS A 240 8.38 -43.13 -43.21
CA CYS A 240 7.86 -44.47 -43.46
C CYS A 240 7.31 -44.67 -44.88
N PHE A 241 6.84 -43.61 -45.55
CA PHE A 241 6.28 -43.69 -46.91
C PHE A 241 7.30 -43.38 -48.03
N ASN A 242 8.52 -42.94 -47.69
CA ASN A 242 9.60 -42.65 -48.64
C ASN A 242 10.73 -43.71 -48.63
N GLN A 243 10.49 -44.88 -48.05
CA GLN A 243 11.33 -46.10 -48.17
C GLN A 243 10.56 -47.17 -48.93
#